data_AF-A0A7S0B5E3-F1
#
_entry.id   AF-A0A7S0B5E3-F1
#
_cell.length_a   1.000
_cell.length_b   1.000
_cell.length_c   1.000
_cell.angle_alpha   90.00
_cell.angle_beta   90.00
_cell.angle_gamma   90.00
#
_symmetry.space_group_name_H-M   'P 1'
#
loop_
_entity.id
_entity.type
_entity.pdbx_description
1 polymer ?
#
loop_
_entity_poly.entity_id
_entity_poly.type
_entity_poly.pdbx_seq_one_letter_code
_entity_poly.pdbx_strand_id
1 'polypeptide(L)'
;AVKKALVILREFYSSQQDGALLQMGERQVPEMEAYKGLQGSSKGVIGMLEVIQTDFMRLESETKAAEQEAASEYDSFMSTAKADKLEKHNREVKLRLEKDQDEFEKSQLQKDLAANEDELEKANTYYEYLKPNCVEIHVNYEERAARRKEEIAALREAYGILDAKGGAA
;
A
#
# COMPACT_ATOMS: atom_id res chain seq x y z
N ALA A 1 -24.50 41.92 20.20
CA ALA A 1 -24.54 43.06 21.14
C ALA A 1 -24.52 44.41 20.42
N VAL A 2 -23.54 44.67 19.54
CA VAL A 2 -23.39 45.95 18.80
C VAL A 2 -24.63 46.35 18.00
N LYS A 3 -25.28 45.41 17.30
CA LYS A 3 -26.55 45.65 16.58
C LYS A 3 -27.68 46.17 17.48
N LYS A 4 -27.78 45.66 18.72
CA LYS A 4 -28.78 46.12 19.71
C LYS A 4 -28.40 47.50 20.24
N ALA A 5 -27.12 47.75 20.48
CA ALA A 5 -26.62 49.05 20.91
C ALA A 5 -26.87 50.14 19.85
N LEU A 6 -26.69 49.84 18.56
CA LEU A 6 -27.01 50.75 17.46
C LEU A 6 -28.51 51.10 17.39
N VAL A 7 -29.40 50.14 17.61
CA VAL A 7 -30.86 50.39 17.63
C VAL A 7 -31.23 51.33 18.77
N ILE A 8 -30.77 51.04 20.00
CA ILE A 8 -31.05 51.86 21.18
C ILE A 8 -30.49 53.28 21.03
N LEU A 9 -29.26 53.42 20.53
CA LEU A 9 -28.62 54.72 20.34
C LEU A 9 -29.34 55.54 19.26
N ARG A 10 -29.74 54.92 18.14
CA ARG A 10 -30.50 55.64 17.09
C ARG A 10 -31.85 56.13 17.61
N GLU A 11 -32.58 55.31 18.37
CA GLU A 11 -33.88 55.65 18.95
C GLU A 11 -33.79 56.75 20.04
N PHE A 12 -32.71 56.75 20.82
CA PHE A 12 -32.42 57.80 21.79
C PHE A 12 -32.10 59.16 21.14
N TYR A 13 -31.29 59.18 20.07
CA TYR A 13 -30.95 60.42 19.40
C TYR A 13 -32.06 60.95 18.48
N SER A 14 -32.93 60.09 17.95
CA SER A 14 -34.14 60.52 17.22
C SER A 14 -35.18 61.15 18.16
N SER A 15 -35.40 60.55 19.34
CA SER A 15 -36.35 61.08 20.33
C SER A 15 -35.92 62.41 20.97
N GLN A 16 -34.61 62.70 21.05
CA GLN A 16 -34.11 64.03 21.44
C GLN A 16 -34.30 65.11 20.38
N GLN A 17 -34.42 64.74 19.10
CA GLN A 17 -34.60 65.68 18.00
C GLN A 17 -36.06 66.16 17.87
N ASP A 18 -37.03 65.34 18.28
CA ASP A 18 -38.48 65.62 18.22
C ASP A 18 -39.04 66.38 19.44
N GLY A 19 -38.22 66.83 20.40
CA GLY A 19 -38.66 67.70 21.52
C GLY A 19 -39.74 67.10 22.45
N ALA A 20 -40.00 65.79 22.36
CA ALA A 20 -41.21 65.17 22.89
C ALA A 20 -41.16 64.75 24.38
N LEU A 21 -40.30 65.36 25.20
CA LEU A 21 -40.30 65.17 26.67
C LEU A 21 -40.57 66.49 27.41
N LEU A 22 -41.51 67.29 26.90
CA LEU A 22 -41.94 68.56 27.50
C LEU A 22 -43.22 68.45 28.37
N GLN A 23 -43.70 67.24 28.66
CA GLN A 23 -44.88 67.06 29.53
C GLN A 23 -44.56 66.25 30.79
N MET A 24 -43.82 66.87 31.72
CA MET A 24 -44.08 66.66 33.15
C MET A 24 -43.65 67.88 33.96
N GLY A 25 -44.64 68.66 34.39
CA GLY A 25 -44.63 69.39 35.65
C GLY A 25 -43.81 70.67 35.71
N GLU A 26 -44.51 71.77 35.98
CA GLU A 26 -43.94 73.04 36.44
C GLU A 26 -42.88 72.81 37.54
N ARG A 27 -41.62 73.12 37.25
CA ARG A 27 -40.62 73.35 38.30
C ARG A 27 -39.62 74.41 37.82
N GLN A 28 -39.63 75.55 38.52
CA GLN A 28 -38.65 76.62 38.36
C GLN A 28 -37.23 76.06 38.55
N VAL A 29 -36.39 76.19 37.53
CA VAL A 29 -34.93 75.98 37.61
C VAL A 29 -34.25 77.04 36.72
N PRO A 30 -33.11 77.63 37.12
CA PRO A 30 -32.49 78.75 36.42
C PRO A 30 -32.06 78.36 35.00
N GLU A 31 -31.92 79.37 34.15
CA GLU A 31 -31.51 79.33 32.73
C GLU A 31 -30.18 78.57 32.53
N MET A 32 -30.26 77.25 32.55
CA MET A 32 -29.24 76.36 32.02
C MET A 32 -29.71 75.99 30.63
N GLU A 33 -28.93 76.36 29.60
CA GLU A 33 -29.08 75.86 28.23
C GLU A 33 -29.51 74.39 28.28
N ALA A 34 -30.73 74.10 27.82
CA ALA A 34 -31.25 72.75 27.79
C ALA A 34 -30.22 71.86 27.12
N TYR A 35 -29.71 70.85 27.83
CA TYR A 35 -28.69 69.95 27.29
C TYR A 35 -29.28 69.23 26.08
N LYS A 36 -29.00 69.74 24.86
CA LYS A 36 -29.58 69.26 23.59
C LYS A 36 -29.05 67.88 23.18
N GLY A 37 -28.30 67.21 24.06
CA GLY A 37 -27.39 66.13 23.73
C GLY A 37 -26.25 66.68 22.85
N LEU A 38 -25.02 66.16 23.00
CA LEU A 38 -23.96 66.45 22.04
C LEU A 38 -24.30 65.82 20.66
N GLN A 39 -25.31 66.35 19.95
CA GLN A 39 -25.80 65.82 18.67
C GLN A 39 -24.72 65.81 17.58
N GLY A 40 -23.68 66.65 17.70
CA GLY A 40 -22.51 66.61 16.82
C GLY A 40 -21.60 65.38 17.08
N SER A 41 -21.48 64.94 18.32
CA SER A 41 -20.61 63.81 18.71
C SER A 41 -21.30 62.45 18.59
N SER A 42 -22.63 62.41 18.59
CA SER A 42 -23.42 61.17 18.43
C SER A 42 -23.24 60.52 17.05
N LYS A 43 -23.11 61.31 15.99
CA LYS A 43 -22.80 60.82 14.63
C LYS A 43 -21.47 60.07 14.57
N GLY A 44 -20.44 60.52 15.29
CA GLY A 44 -19.13 59.86 15.32
C GLY A 44 -19.16 58.49 16.01
N VAL A 45 -19.84 58.41 17.16
CA VAL A 45 -19.95 57.15 17.92
C VAL A 45 -20.84 56.14 17.18
N ILE A 46 -21.94 56.58 16.57
CA ILE A 46 -22.80 55.71 15.74
C ILE A 46 -22.03 55.21 14.52
N GLY A 47 -21.32 56.09 13.81
CA GLY A 47 -20.49 55.69 12.66
C GLY A 47 -19.40 54.68 13.05
N MET A 48 -18.74 54.86 14.20
CA MET A 48 -17.75 53.89 14.67
C MET A 48 -18.37 52.53 15.03
N LEU A 49 -19.55 52.52 15.66
CA LEU A 49 -20.28 51.28 15.94
C LEU A 49 -20.81 50.59 14.67
N GLU A 50 -21.16 51.35 13.63
CA GLU A 50 -21.53 50.81 12.31
C GLU A 50 -20.34 50.13 11.63
N VAL A 51 -19.16 50.77 11.63
CA VAL A 51 -17.92 50.18 11.08
C VAL A 51 -17.57 48.89 11.83
N ILE A 52 -17.59 48.91 13.16
CA ILE A 52 -17.36 47.74 14.00
C ILE A 52 -18.39 46.63 13.70
N GLN A 53 -19.65 46.98 13.47
CA GLN A 53 -20.68 46.01 13.10
C GLN A 53 -20.38 45.36 11.75
N THR A 54 -20.01 46.14 10.73
CA THR A 54 -19.63 45.60 9.43
C THR A 54 -18.39 44.71 9.50
N ASP A 55 -17.40 45.07 10.32
CA ASP A 55 -16.20 44.25 10.52
C ASP A 55 -16.54 42.93 11.22
N PHE A 56 -17.41 42.92 12.23
CA PHE A 56 -17.85 41.66 12.84
C PHE A 56 -18.65 40.79 11.87
N MET A 57 -19.50 41.37 11.03
CA MET A 57 -20.24 40.61 10.02
C MET A 57 -19.30 40.00 8.97
N ARG A 58 -18.31 40.76 8.52
CA ARG A 58 -17.28 40.29 7.60
C ARG A 58 -16.46 39.17 8.23
N LEU A 59 -15.95 39.39 9.43
CA LEU A 59 -15.16 38.41 10.16
C LEU A 59 -15.96 37.12 10.41
N GLU A 60 -17.23 37.22 10.78
CA GLU A 60 -18.10 36.06 10.95
C GLU A 60 -18.27 35.29 9.64
N SER A 61 -18.51 35.98 8.52
CA SER A 61 -18.67 35.35 7.22
C SER A 61 -17.38 34.68 6.73
N GLU A 62 -16.24 35.38 6.84
CA GLU A 62 -14.93 34.87 6.44
C GLU A 62 -14.52 33.67 7.29
N THR A 63 -14.72 33.75 8.62
CA THR A 63 -14.39 32.65 9.53
C THR A 63 -15.27 31.43 9.25
N LYS A 64 -16.58 31.60 9.06
CA LYS A 64 -17.48 30.49 8.73
C LYS A 64 -17.13 29.83 7.40
N ALA A 65 -16.77 30.63 6.38
CA ALA A 65 -16.34 30.10 5.10
C ALA A 65 -15.04 29.31 5.24
N ALA A 66 -14.05 29.85 5.94
CA ALA A 66 -12.77 29.19 6.18
C ALA A 66 -12.92 27.90 7.02
N GLU A 67 -13.76 27.91 8.05
CA GLU A 67 -14.05 26.71 8.85
C GLU A 67 -14.74 25.63 8.02
N GLN A 68 -15.69 26.00 7.16
CA GLN A 68 -16.39 25.07 6.29
C GLN A 68 -15.46 24.47 5.23
N GLU A 69 -14.58 25.29 4.64
CA GLU A 69 -13.57 24.85 3.69
C GLU A 69 -12.58 23.89 4.34
N ALA A 70 -12.02 24.26 5.51
CA ALA A 70 -11.09 23.42 6.25
C ALA A 70 -11.73 22.07 6.68
N ALA A 71 -13.00 22.06 7.08
CA ALA A 71 -13.73 20.84 7.39
C ALA A 71 -13.88 19.93 6.15
N SER A 72 -14.25 20.52 5.00
CA SER A 72 -14.39 19.79 3.74
C SER A 72 -13.06 19.20 3.26
N GLU A 73 -11.97 19.98 3.33
CA GLU A 73 -10.64 19.52 2.98
C GLU A 73 -10.17 18.39 3.89
N TYR A 74 -10.39 18.52 5.19
CA TYR A 74 -10.06 17.48 6.16
C TYR A 74 -10.83 16.18 5.88
N ASP A 75 -12.13 16.26 5.63
CA ASP A 75 -12.95 15.09 5.34
C ASP A 75 -12.52 14.40 4.04
N SER A 76 -12.25 15.18 3.00
CA SER A 76 -11.74 14.69 1.71
C SER A 76 -10.36 14.03 1.85
N PHE A 77 -9.45 14.70 2.55
CA PHE A 77 -8.10 14.19 2.82
C PHE A 77 -8.16 12.89 3.63
N MET A 78 -8.96 12.85 4.70
CA MET A 78 -9.07 11.68 5.56
C MET A 78 -9.73 10.50 4.85
N SER A 79 -10.73 10.75 3.99
CA SER A 79 -11.32 9.72 3.14
C SER A 79 -10.28 9.14 2.19
N THR A 80 -9.56 10.00 1.46
CA THR A 80 -8.53 9.60 0.50
C THR A 80 -7.39 8.87 1.20
N ALA A 81 -6.87 9.40 2.30
CA ALA A 81 -5.78 8.79 3.06
C ALA A 81 -6.15 7.42 3.63
N LYS A 82 -7.41 7.21 4.08
CA LYS A 82 -7.89 5.91 4.54
C LYS A 82 -7.95 4.90 3.39
N ALA A 83 -8.48 5.29 2.24
CA ALA A 83 -8.52 4.46 1.05
C ALA A 83 -7.11 4.07 0.58
N ASP A 84 -6.22 5.06 0.47
CA ASP A 84 -4.81 4.90 0.12
C ASP A 84 -4.09 3.94 1.05
N LYS A 85 -4.29 4.10 2.37
CA LYS A 85 -3.68 3.23 3.37
C LYS A 85 -4.15 1.79 3.21
N LEU A 86 -5.44 1.58 2.98
CA LEU A 86 -6.00 0.24 2.78
C LEU A 86 -5.46 -0.40 1.51
N GLU A 87 -5.43 0.33 0.40
CA GLU A 87 -4.89 -0.17 -0.87
C GLU A 87 -3.41 -0.55 -0.73
N LYS A 88 -2.59 0.35 -0.16
CA LYS A 88 -1.17 0.11 0.07
C LYS A 88 -0.93 -1.10 0.98
N HIS A 89 -1.73 -1.25 2.03
CA HIS A 89 -1.65 -2.41 2.92
C HIS A 89 -2.01 -3.71 2.20
N ASN A 90 -3.11 -3.74 1.45
CA ASN A 90 -3.52 -4.91 0.69
C ASN A 90 -2.47 -5.30 -0.37
N ARG A 91 -1.88 -4.30 -1.03
CA ARG A 91 -0.80 -4.50 -1.99
C ARG A 91 0.47 -5.04 -1.33
N GLU A 92 0.84 -4.52 -0.17
CA GLU A 92 1.98 -5.03 0.61
C GLU A 92 1.78 -6.50 0.98
N VAL A 93 0.62 -6.84 1.54
CA VAL A 93 0.30 -8.23 1.93
C VAL A 93 0.35 -9.16 0.74
N LYS A 94 -0.26 -8.76 -0.39
CA LYS A 94 -0.23 -9.55 -1.63
C LYS A 94 1.20 -9.76 -2.13
N LEU A 95 2.00 -8.70 -2.22
CA LEU A 95 3.38 -8.79 -2.70
C LEU A 95 4.26 -9.63 -1.78
N ARG A 96 4.06 -9.56 -0.46
CA ARG A 96 4.78 -10.44 0.49
C ARG A 96 4.42 -11.89 0.26
N LEU A 97 3.13 -12.21 0.10
CA LEU A 97 2.69 -13.58 -0.14
C LEU A 97 3.23 -14.14 -1.47
N GLU A 98 3.20 -13.34 -2.54
CA GLU A 98 3.79 -13.70 -3.84
C GLU A 98 5.30 -13.94 -3.72
N LYS A 99 6.02 -13.05 -3.03
CA LYS A 99 7.45 -13.21 -2.77
C LYS A 99 7.75 -14.49 -1.99
N ASP A 100 7.00 -14.78 -0.94
CA ASP A 100 7.21 -15.97 -0.11
C ASP A 100 6.95 -17.26 -0.92
N GLN A 101 5.95 -17.25 -1.80
CA GLN A 101 5.67 -18.35 -2.72
C GLN A 101 6.80 -18.54 -3.73
N ASP A 102 7.25 -17.45 -4.38
CA ASP A 102 8.36 -17.49 -5.35
C ASP A 102 9.66 -17.99 -4.70
N GLU A 103 9.95 -17.55 -3.46
CA GLU A 103 11.12 -18.01 -2.71
C GLU A 103 11.02 -19.50 -2.35
N PHE A 104 9.83 -19.98 -1.98
CA PHE A 104 9.59 -21.39 -1.74
C PHE A 104 9.77 -22.23 -3.00
N GLU A 105 9.16 -21.84 -4.12
CA GLU A 105 9.27 -22.53 -5.40
C GLU A 105 10.72 -22.57 -5.89
N LYS A 106 11.43 -21.44 -5.80
CA LYS A 106 12.86 -21.37 -6.11
C LYS A 106 13.66 -22.36 -5.26
N SER A 107 13.38 -22.45 -3.97
CA SER A 107 14.08 -23.38 -3.08
C SER A 107 13.83 -24.84 -3.46
N GLN A 108 12.59 -25.19 -3.84
CA GLN A 108 12.26 -26.54 -4.32
C GLN A 108 12.97 -26.84 -5.63
N LEU A 109 12.86 -25.96 -6.63
CA LEU A 109 13.51 -26.14 -7.92
C LEU A 109 15.03 -26.29 -7.81
N GLN A 110 15.67 -25.59 -6.87
CA GLN A 110 17.09 -25.75 -6.61
C GLN A 110 17.44 -27.15 -6.04
N LYS A 111 16.59 -27.70 -5.17
CA LYS A 111 16.77 -29.06 -4.64
C LYS A 111 16.54 -30.10 -5.72
N ASP A 112 15.48 -29.94 -6.50
CA ASP A 112 15.14 -30.84 -7.60
C ASP A 112 16.25 -30.83 -8.66
N LEU A 113 16.78 -29.66 -8.99
CA LEU A 113 17.92 -29.53 -9.91
C LEU A 113 19.15 -30.27 -9.39
N ALA A 114 19.53 -30.07 -8.12
CA ALA A 114 20.67 -30.77 -7.53
C ALA A 114 20.48 -32.30 -7.49
N ALA A 115 19.27 -32.77 -7.18
CA ALA A 115 18.96 -34.20 -7.19
C ALA A 115 19.03 -34.78 -8.62
N ASN A 116 18.45 -34.09 -9.60
CA ASN A 116 18.48 -34.51 -11.00
C ASN A 116 19.90 -34.51 -11.57
N GLU A 117 20.74 -33.55 -11.19
CA GLU A 117 22.16 -33.51 -11.59
C GLU A 117 22.92 -34.72 -11.05
N ASP A 118 22.72 -35.08 -9.78
CA ASP A 118 23.31 -36.28 -9.15
C ASP A 118 22.80 -37.59 -9.80
N GLU A 119 21.50 -37.68 -10.09
CA GLU A 119 20.94 -38.82 -10.82
C GLU A 119 21.49 -38.93 -12.25
N LEU A 120 21.64 -37.81 -12.95
CA LEU A 120 22.20 -37.75 -14.29
C LEU A 120 23.67 -38.18 -14.29
N GLU A 121 24.47 -37.72 -13.32
CA GLU A 121 25.87 -38.13 -13.18
C GLU A 121 25.98 -39.64 -12.94
N LYS A 122 25.16 -40.20 -12.05
CA LYS A 122 25.11 -41.65 -11.79
C LYS A 122 24.70 -42.44 -13.02
N ALA A 123 23.68 -41.97 -13.75
CA ALA A 123 23.23 -42.60 -14.99
C ALA A 123 24.31 -42.61 -16.07
N ASN A 124 25.01 -41.48 -16.26
CA ASN A 124 26.12 -41.37 -17.21
C ASN A 124 27.30 -42.27 -16.82
N THR A 125 27.64 -42.34 -15.53
CA THR A 125 28.69 -43.22 -15.01
C THR A 125 28.36 -44.69 -15.30
N TYR A 126 27.12 -45.10 -15.04
CA TYR A 126 26.66 -46.46 -15.34
C TYR A 126 26.64 -46.74 -16.85
N TYR A 127 26.24 -45.75 -17.66
CA TYR A 127 26.26 -45.86 -19.10
C TYR A 127 27.67 -46.10 -19.64
N GLU A 128 28.66 -45.33 -19.21
CA GLU A 128 30.06 -45.52 -19.63
C GLU A 128 30.62 -46.88 -19.19
N TYR A 129 30.20 -47.42 -18.04
CA TYR A 129 30.54 -48.79 -17.63
C TYR A 129 29.96 -49.87 -18.56
N LEU A 130 28.72 -49.70 -19.03
CA LEU A 130 28.07 -50.67 -19.92
C LEU A 130 28.50 -50.55 -21.37
N LYS A 131 28.89 -49.35 -21.82
CA LYS A 131 29.24 -49.03 -23.20
C LYS A 131 30.25 -50.00 -23.85
N PRO A 132 31.40 -50.37 -23.24
CA PRO A 132 32.31 -51.34 -23.85
C PRO A 132 31.71 -52.74 -23.95
N ASN A 133 30.82 -53.13 -23.04
CA ASN A 133 30.22 -54.46 -23.02
C ASN A 133 29.04 -54.61 -23.98
N CYS A 134 28.26 -53.54 -24.17
CA CYS A 134 26.99 -53.57 -24.88
C CYS A 134 27.02 -52.91 -26.26
N VAL A 135 27.89 -51.91 -26.48
CA VAL A 135 27.92 -51.10 -27.71
C VAL A 135 29.18 -51.37 -28.52
N GLU A 136 30.33 -51.49 -27.86
CA GLU A 136 31.61 -51.79 -28.53
C GLU A 136 31.78 -53.30 -28.72
N ILE A 137 31.20 -53.84 -29.80
CA ILE A 137 31.42 -55.25 -30.16
C ILE A 137 32.85 -55.40 -30.70
N HIS A 138 33.78 -55.81 -29.84
CA HIS A 138 35.19 -56.01 -30.22
C HIS A 138 35.44 -57.24 -31.11
N VAL A 139 34.49 -58.18 -31.20
CA VAL A 139 34.65 -59.44 -31.93
C VAL A 139 33.39 -59.79 -32.72
N ASN A 140 33.56 -60.02 -34.02
CA ASN A 140 32.44 -60.40 -34.89
C ASN A 140 31.86 -61.77 -34.46
N TYR A 141 30.59 -62.02 -34.74
CA TYR A 141 29.92 -63.26 -34.33
C TYR A 141 30.58 -64.51 -34.92
N GLU A 142 30.99 -64.46 -36.19
CA GLU A 142 31.58 -65.58 -36.91
C GLU A 142 32.93 -66.00 -36.31
N GLU A 143 33.79 -65.04 -35.96
CA GLU A 143 35.09 -65.28 -35.32
C GLU A 143 34.91 -65.89 -33.92
N ARG A 144 33.93 -65.42 -33.14
CA ARG A 144 33.55 -66.04 -31.86
C ARG A 144 33.05 -67.47 -32.05
N ALA A 145 32.22 -67.71 -33.06
CA ALA A 145 31.68 -69.04 -33.35
C ALA A 145 32.77 -70.01 -33.81
N ALA A 146 33.75 -69.53 -34.60
CA ALA A 146 34.91 -70.31 -35.04
C ALA A 146 35.78 -70.71 -33.84
N ARG A 147 36.21 -69.75 -33.00
CA ARG A 147 37.00 -70.05 -31.79
C ARG A 147 36.32 -71.04 -30.84
N ARG A 148 35.01 -70.91 -30.64
CA ARG A 148 34.24 -71.88 -29.83
C ARG A 148 34.22 -73.27 -30.45
N LYS A 149 34.11 -73.40 -31.77
CA LYS A 149 34.17 -74.71 -32.46
C LYS A 149 35.53 -75.36 -32.28
N GLU A 150 36.61 -74.59 -32.41
CA GLU A 150 37.98 -75.06 -32.19
C GLU A 150 38.18 -75.52 -30.74
N GLU A 151 37.72 -74.74 -29.76
CA GLU A 151 37.77 -75.10 -28.34
C GLU A 151 36.98 -76.38 -28.05
N ILE A 152 35.76 -76.52 -28.59
CA ILE A 152 34.94 -77.73 -28.42
C ILE A 152 35.64 -78.96 -29.04
N ALA A 153 36.28 -78.81 -30.20
CA ALA A 153 37.03 -79.89 -30.83
C ALA A 153 38.20 -80.34 -29.95
N ALA A 154 39.00 -79.39 -29.45
CA ALA A 154 40.12 -79.66 -28.55
C ALA A 154 39.68 -80.31 -27.23
N LEU A 155 38.58 -79.83 -26.63
CA LEU A 155 38.01 -80.43 -25.41
C LEU A 155 37.51 -81.86 -25.63
N ARG A 156 36.90 -82.14 -26.80
CA ARG A 156 36.46 -83.50 -27.16
C ARG A 156 37.64 -84.45 -27.36
N GLU A 157 38.72 -83.98 -27.99
CA GLU A 157 39.95 -84.76 -28.15
C GLU A 157 40.58 -85.07 -26.78
N ALA A 158 40.72 -84.07 -25.92
CA ALA A 158 41.22 -84.25 -24.55
C ALA A 158 40.34 -85.22 -23.74
N TYR A 159 39.01 -85.11 -23.86
CA TYR A 159 38.08 -86.05 -23.23
C TYR A 159 38.28 -87.48 -23.74
N GLY A 160 38.42 -87.69 -25.05
CA GLY A 160 38.70 -89.01 -25.62
C GLY A 160 40.01 -89.62 -25.10
N ILE A 161 41.06 -88.81 -24.95
CA ILE A 161 42.34 -89.26 -24.38
C ILE A 161 42.19 -89.65 -22.89
N LEU A 162 41.43 -88.88 -22.11
CA LEU A 162 41.20 -89.14 -20.69
C LEU A 162 40.31 -90.38 -20.49
N ASP A 163 39.26 -90.54 -21.28
CA ASP A 163 38.36 -91.69 -21.24
C ASP A 163 39.10 -92.99 -21.63
N ALA A 164 39.93 -92.93 -22.66
CA ALA A 164 40.80 -94.04 -23.06
C ALA A 164 41.83 -94.42 -21.99
N LYS A 165 42.28 -93.47 -21.16
CA LYS A 165 43.20 -93.73 -20.02
C LYS A 165 42.48 -94.19 -18.75
N GLY A 166 41.24 -93.76 -18.52
CA GLY A 166 40.43 -94.13 -17.35
C GLY A 166 39.78 -95.51 -17.44
N GLY A 167 39.54 -96.02 -18.64
CA GLY A 167 38.98 -97.37 -18.88
C GLY A 167 40.02 -98.51 -18.90
N ALA A 168 41.29 -98.22 -18.63
CA ALA A 168 42.39 -99.21 -18.61
C ALA A 168 42.76 -99.66 -17.18
N ALA A 169 41.77 -99.77 -16.29
CA ALA A 169 41.88 -100.36 -14.95
C ALA A 169 40.87 -101.51 -14.79
#